data_AF-A0A813S9N5-F1
#
_entry.id   AF-A0A813S9N5-F1
#
_cell.length_a   1.000
_cell.length_b   1.000
_cell.length_c   1.000
_cell.angle_alpha   90.00
_cell.angle_beta   90.00
_cell.angle_gamma   90.00
#
_symmetry.space_group_name_H-M   'P 1'
#
loop_
_entity.id
_entity.type
_entity.pdbx_description
1 polymer ?
#
loop_
_entity_poly.entity_id
_entity_poly.type
_entity_poly.pdbx_seq_one_letter_code
_entity_poly.pdbx_strand_id
1 'polypeptide(L)'
;MAIHNNNENETLKVYRGLSIDSKHVKQEYKIGLKFLWPTFTCTSRNKDVAHLFGNYVFEIDATEHDGIYRSDIAKYSVFPDEQEVLFYPYSGYIVQNIIEDAKIIQLKCIDTAEVESSSEKNIPRYVKLFDSLRNLYVYMYKDSNRVHASWGFQPNRIFLISDNKSGYWDAPYRYHHRNGYFLDIGNNQWEEYQNNNLFAMFERVYDDDND
;
A
#
# COMPACT_ATOMS: atom_id res chain seq x y z
N MET A 1 -15.39 -25.60 12.78
CA MET A 1 -14.81 -25.35 14.12
C MET A 1 -13.50 -24.62 13.87
N ALA A 2 -13.50 -23.28 13.94
CA ALA A 2 -12.28 -22.51 13.78
C ALA A 2 -11.36 -22.84 14.96
N ILE A 3 -10.10 -23.17 14.66
CA ILE A 3 -9.11 -23.48 15.68
C ILE A 3 -8.75 -22.16 16.35
N HIS A 4 -9.41 -21.79 17.44
CA HIS A 4 -8.85 -20.85 18.40
C HIS A 4 -7.70 -21.58 19.11
N ASN A 5 -6.49 -21.47 18.55
CA ASN A 5 -5.28 -21.74 19.33
C ASN A 5 -5.01 -20.51 20.19
N ASN A 6 -4.86 -20.72 21.50
CA ASN A 6 -4.62 -19.73 22.55
C ASN A 6 -3.27 -18.96 22.46
N ASN A 7 -2.70 -18.77 21.26
CA ASN A 7 -1.41 -18.10 21.06
C ASN A 7 -1.56 -16.66 20.55
N GLU A 8 -2.73 -16.04 20.75
CA GLU A 8 -3.01 -14.67 20.30
C GLU A 8 -2.13 -13.61 21.00
N ASN A 9 -1.44 -13.99 22.09
CA ASN A 9 -0.76 -13.06 23.01
C ASN A 9 0.79 -13.11 23.01
N GLU A 10 1.43 -13.76 22.04
CA GLU A 10 2.90 -13.78 22.02
C GLU A 10 3.47 -12.57 21.25
N THR A 11 4.32 -11.78 21.91
CA THR A 11 5.23 -10.87 21.19
C THR A 11 6.24 -11.70 20.43
N LEU A 12 6.21 -11.63 19.11
CA LEU A 12 7.01 -12.47 18.24
C LEU A 12 7.54 -11.68 17.06
N LYS A 13 8.71 -12.09 16.58
CA LYS A 13 9.32 -11.56 15.36
C LYS A 13 9.28 -12.64 14.28
N VAL A 14 8.72 -12.30 13.13
CA VAL A 14 8.56 -13.20 11.98
C VAL A 14 9.07 -12.57 10.70
N TYR A 15 9.25 -13.41 9.70
CA TYR A 15 9.96 -13.08 8.48
C TYR A 15 9.17 -13.54 7.27
N ARG A 16 9.10 -12.71 6.24
CA ARG A 16 8.50 -13.06 4.94
C ARG A 16 9.44 -12.67 3.81
N GLY A 17 9.91 -13.67 3.07
CA GLY A 17 10.65 -13.44 1.83
C GLY A 17 9.69 -13.15 0.68
N LEU A 18 10.01 -12.13 -0.11
CA LEU A 18 9.30 -11.82 -1.34
C LEU A 18 10.28 -11.45 -2.45
N SER A 19 9.96 -11.92 -3.65
CA SER A 19 10.67 -11.52 -4.87
C SER A 19 10.06 -10.23 -5.42
N ILE A 20 10.68 -9.10 -5.11
CA ILE A 20 10.21 -7.76 -5.49
C ILE A 20 11.38 -6.92 -6.01
N ASP A 21 11.14 -6.15 -7.07
CA ASP A 21 12.15 -5.24 -7.62
C ASP A 21 12.44 -4.12 -6.61
N SER A 22 13.72 -3.80 -6.45
CA SER A 22 14.19 -2.61 -5.74
C SER A 22 13.47 -1.33 -6.14
N LYS A 23 13.14 -1.15 -7.43
CA LYS A 23 12.36 0.01 -7.90
C LYS A 23 10.96 0.02 -7.30
N HIS A 24 10.31 -1.14 -7.29
CA HIS A 24 9.00 -1.31 -6.68
C HIS A 24 9.06 -1.05 -5.17
N VAL A 25 10.09 -1.52 -4.48
CA VAL A 25 10.28 -1.24 -3.05
C VAL A 25 10.37 0.26 -2.78
N LYS A 26 11.20 0.98 -3.55
CA LYS A 26 11.36 2.45 -3.42
C LYS A 26 10.08 3.22 -3.73
N GLN A 27 9.27 2.71 -4.65
CA GLN A 27 8.00 3.32 -5.03
C GLN A 27 6.92 3.10 -3.97
N GLU A 28 6.79 1.88 -3.48
CA GLU A 28 5.63 1.46 -2.68
C GLU A 28 5.84 1.55 -1.18
N TYR A 29 7.08 1.41 -0.69
CA TYR A 29 7.34 1.38 0.74
C TYR A 29 8.10 2.63 1.17
N LYS A 30 7.50 3.39 2.08
CA LYS A 30 8.09 4.59 2.71
C LYS A 30 7.99 4.44 4.22
N ILE A 31 8.98 4.90 4.97
CA ILE A 31 8.90 4.90 6.44
C ILE A 31 7.66 5.67 6.89
N GLY A 32 6.89 5.09 7.81
CA GLY A 32 5.61 5.61 8.28
C GLY A 32 4.40 5.22 7.43
N LEU A 33 4.60 4.58 6.27
CA LEU A 33 3.51 4.05 5.47
C LEU A 33 2.73 3.00 6.27
N LYS A 34 1.41 3.20 6.35
CA LYS A 34 0.45 2.25 6.90
C LYS A 34 -0.31 1.58 5.76
N PHE A 35 -0.43 0.26 5.79
CA PHE A 35 -1.12 -0.50 4.75
C PHE A 35 -1.72 -1.80 5.28
N LEU A 36 -2.63 -2.38 4.51
CA LEU A 36 -3.23 -3.69 4.76
C LEU A 36 -2.74 -4.68 3.70
N TRP A 37 -2.45 -5.92 4.08
CA TRP A 37 -2.34 -7.01 3.09
C TRP A 37 -3.68 -7.73 2.92
N PRO A 38 -4.28 -7.72 1.72
CA PRO A 38 -5.66 -8.21 1.53
C PRO A 38 -5.78 -9.74 1.55
N THR A 39 -4.67 -10.46 1.55
CA THR A 39 -4.65 -11.94 1.54
C THR A 39 -4.03 -12.47 2.82
N PHE A 40 -4.25 -13.76 3.07
CA PHE A 40 -3.46 -14.48 4.07
C PHE A 40 -1.96 -14.25 3.80
N THR A 41 -1.24 -13.99 4.88
CA THR A 41 0.20 -13.71 4.81
C THR A 41 0.94 -14.81 5.57
N CYS A 42 1.58 -15.70 4.81
CA CYS A 42 2.47 -16.71 5.35
C CYS A 42 3.80 -16.06 5.77
N THR A 43 4.25 -16.37 6.97
CA THR A 43 5.52 -15.90 7.53
C THR A 43 6.23 -17.05 8.24
N SER A 44 7.52 -16.94 8.45
CA SER A 44 8.33 -17.91 9.19
C SER A 44 8.89 -17.27 10.47
N ARG A 45 9.01 -18.01 11.56
CA ARG A 45 9.85 -17.59 12.71
C ARG A 45 11.35 -17.71 12.41
N ASN A 46 11.72 -18.45 11.38
CA ASN A 46 13.10 -18.65 10.96
C ASN A 46 13.46 -17.68 9.82
N LYS A 47 14.37 -16.74 10.13
CA LYS A 47 14.85 -15.73 9.18
C LYS A 47 15.53 -16.37 7.95
N ASP A 48 16.33 -17.41 8.16
CA ASP A 48 17.10 -18.04 7.09
C ASP A 48 16.16 -18.74 6.09
N VAL A 49 15.08 -19.35 6.59
CA VAL A 49 14.01 -19.92 5.76
C VAL A 49 13.35 -18.83 4.92
N ALA A 50 12.98 -17.70 5.53
CA ALA A 50 12.35 -16.61 4.79
C ALA A 50 13.23 -16.05 3.66
N HIS A 51 14.55 -15.98 3.84
CA HIS A 51 15.49 -15.56 2.80
C HIS A 51 15.49 -16.45 1.55
N LEU A 52 15.02 -17.70 1.64
CA LEU A 52 14.95 -18.61 0.49
C LEU A 52 13.83 -18.23 -0.48
N PHE A 53 12.82 -17.47 -0.04
CA PHE A 53 11.61 -17.17 -0.83
C PHE A 53 11.70 -15.88 -1.65
N GLY A 54 12.78 -15.10 -1.51
CA GLY A 54 12.92 -13.88 -2.30
C GLY A 54 14.13 -13.03 -2.00
N ASN A 55 14.29 -11.98 -2.79
CA ASN A 55 15.41 -11.04 -2.70
C ASN A 55 15.21 -9.96 -1.62
N TYR A 56 13.98 -9.74 -1.16
CA TYR A 56 13.68 -8.88 0.00
C TYR A 56 13.07 -9.70 1.12
N VAL A 57 13.38 -9.31 2.36
CA VAL A 57 12.77 -9.88 3.56
C VAL A 57 12.04 -8.79 4.34
N PHE A 58 10.78 -9.06 4.63
CA PHE A 58 10.00 -8.30 5.60
C PHE A 58 10.26 -8.88 6.99
N GLU A 59 10.86 -8.08 7.87
CA GLU A 59 10.95 -8.38 9.29
C GLU A 59 9.75 -7.77 9.98
N ILE A 60 8.89 -8.58 10.60
CA ILE A 60 7.60 -8.14 11.12
C ILE A 60 7.59 -8.34 12.63
N ASP A 61 7.49 -7.23 13.36
CA ASP A 61 7.31 -7.22 14.81
C ASP A 61 5.82 -7.25 15.14
N ALA A 62 5.42 -8.33 15.82
CA ALA A 62 4.06 -8.66 16.20
C ALA A 62 3.94 -8.66 17.73
N THR A 63 2.86 -8.10 18.27
CA THR A 63 2.64 -7.98 19.73
C THR A 63 1.19 -8.31 20.10
N GLU A 64 0.94 -8.75 21.32
CA GLU A 64 -0.42 -9.05 21.81
C GLU A 64 -1.41 -7.87 21.74
N HIS A 65 -0.93 -6.63 21.56
CA HIS A 65 -1.75 -5.42 21.54
C HIS A 65 -1.88 -4.78 20.16
N ASP A 66 -1.48 -5.48 19.09
CA ASP A 66 -1.56 -4.93 17.73
C ASP A 66 -2.94 -5.09 17.06
N GLY A 67 -3.87 -5.82 17.67
CA GLY A 67 -5.23 -6.01 17.14
C GLY A 67 -5.31 -6.92 15.91
N ILE A 68 -4.26 -7.70 15.62
CA ILE A 68 -4.19 -8.57 14.44
C ILE A 68 -4.29 -10.04 14.83
N TYR A 69 -5.07 -10.79 14.04
CA TYR A 69 -5.17 -12.24 14.17
C TYR A 69 -4.06 -12.97 13.41
N ARG A 70 -3.43 -13.92 14.10
CA ARG A 70 -2.39 -14.80 13.55
C ARG A 70 -2.42 -16.17 14.22
N SER A 71 -2.01 -17.19 13.47
CA SER A 71 -2.00 -18.57 13.93
C SER A 71 -0.65 -19.22 13.65
N ASP A 72 -0.06 -19.83 14.68
CA ASP A 72 1.03 -20.78 14.49
C ASP A 72 0.47 -22.06 13.85
N ILE A 73 0.88 -22.33 12.62
CA ILE A 73 0.43 -23.48 11.84
C ILE A 73 1.55 -24.47 11.55
N ALA A 74 2.74 -24.29 12.14
CA ALA A 74 3.89 -25.16 11.91
C ALA A 74 3.56 -26.64 12.14
N LYS A 75 2.83 -26.95 13.22
CA LYS A 75 2.40 -28.32 13.56
C LYS A 75 1.42 -28.96 12.57
N TYR A 76 0.78 -28.16 11.73
CA TYR A 76 -0.19 -28.62 10.72
C TYR A 76 0.36 -28.51 9.29
N SER A 77 1.50 -27.84 9.12
CA SER A 77 2.14 -27.66 7.82
C SER A 77 2.78 -28.97 7.34
N VAL A 78 2.82 -29.15 6.02
CA VAL A 78 3.60 -30.21 5.36
C VAL A 78 5.11 -29.97 5.56
N PHE A 79 5.50 -28.72 5.83
CA PHE A 79 6.88 -28.29 6.06
C PHE A 79 7.01 -27.66 7.47
N PRO A 80 6.94 -28.45 8.55
CA PRO A 80 6.95 -27.94 9.92
C PRO A 80 8.23 -27.15 10.27
N ASP A 81 9.34 -27.47 9.62
CA ASP A 81 10.63 -26.80 9.80
C ASP A 81 10.63 -25.36 9.29
N GLU A 82 9.65 -24.98 8.46
CA GLU A 82 9.45 -23.58 8.07
C GLU A 82 8.94 -22.71 9.22
N GLN A 83 8.50 -23.31 10.33
CA GLN A 83 8.01 -22.61 11.52
C GLN A 83 6.96 -21.54 11.16
N GLU A 84 5.98 -21.95 10.34
CA GLU A 84 5.04 -21.04 9.70
C GLU A 84 4.06 -20.40 10.71
N VAL A 85 3.94 -19.08 10.64
CA VAL A 85 2.92 -18.28 11.29
C VAL A 85 2.09 -17.59 10.21
N LEU A 86 0.78 -17.86 10.22
CA LEU A 86 -0.17 -17.38 9.24
C LEU A 86 -0.94 -16.18 9.78
N PHE A 87 -0.84 -15.04 9.11
CA PHE A 87 -1.61 -13.84 9.40
C PHE A 87 -2.90 -13.82 8.58
N TYR A 88 -3.98 -13.33 9.17
CA TYR A 88 -5.28 -13.25 8.53
C TYR A 88 -5.33 -12.15 7.45
N PRO A 89 -6.24 -12.25 6.47
CA PRO A 89 -6.47 -11.20 5.49
C PRO A 89 -6.76 -9.86 6.17
N TYR A 90 -6.32 -8.78 5.52
CA TYR A 90 -6.45 -7.41 6.00
C TYR A 90 -5.73 -7.12 7.32
N SER A 91 -4.66 -7.87 7.62
CA SER A 91 -3.72 -7.53 8.68
C SER A 91 -3.03 -6.18 8.38
N GLY A 92 -2.96 -5.31 9.38
CA GLY A 92 -2.38 -3.97 9.27
C GLY A 92 -0.89 -3.91 9.61
N TYR A 93 -0.15 -3.09 8.87
CA TYR A 93 1.28 -2.92 9.06
C TYR A 93 1.68 -1.45 8.92
N ILE A 94 2.71 -1.06 9.67
CA ILE A 94 3.44 0.19 9.46
C ILE A 94 4.90 -0.09 9.13
N VAL A 95 5.43 0.58 8.12
CA VAL A 95 6.86 0.52 7.78
C VAL A 95 7.64 1.34 8.81
N GLN A 96 8.47 0.68 9.60
CA GLN A 96 9.33 1.33 10.59
C GLN A 96 10.67 1.75 10.00
N ASN A 97 11.24 0.91 9.14
CA ASN A 97 12.57 1.12 8.58
C ASN A 97 12.75 0.37 7.26
N ILE A 98 13.67 0.85 6.43
CA ILE A 98 14.06 0.21 5.17
C ILE A 98 15.59 0.20 5.11
N ILE A 99 16.18 -1.00 5.11
CA ILE A 99 17.63 -1.21 5.02
C ILE A 99 17.93 -1.67 3.59
N GLU A 100 18.17 -0.72 2.69
CA GLU A 100 18.30 -0.99 1.25
C GLU A 100 19.41 -2.01 0.93
N ASP A 101 20.59 -1.85 1.52
CA ASP A 101 21.75 -2.72 1.26
C ASP A 101 21.50 -4.18 1.66
N ALA A 102 20.79 -4.37 2.78
CA ALA A 102 20.41 -5.69 3.28
C ALA A 102 19.11 -6.22 2.64
N LYS A 103 18.42 -5.39 1.83
CA LYS A 103 17.09 -5.67 1.27
C LYS A 103 16.08 -6.10 2.35
N ILE A 104 16.10 -5.38 3.47
CA ILE A 104 15.19 -5.62 4.59
C ILE A 104 14.19 -4.47 4.72
N ILE A 105 12.92 -4.82 4.90
CA ILE A 105 11.85 -3.88 5.25
C ILE A 105 11.35 -4.27 6.63
N GLN A 106 11.50 -3.38 7.62
CA GLN A 106 11.05 -3.63 8.97
C GLN A 106 9.64 -3.09 9.14
N LEU A 107 8.72 -3.97 9.52
CA LEU A 107 7.31 -3.70 9.73
C LEU A 107 6.98 -3.88 11.20
N LYS A 108 6.01 -3.09 11.68
CA LYS A 108 5.32 -3.35 12.93
C LYS A 108 3.84 -3.59 12.63
N CYS A 109 3.26 -4.59 13.27
CA CYS A 109 1.82 -4.83 13.25
C CYS A 109 1.07 -3.68 13.93
N ILE A 110 -0.02 -3.23 13.31
CA ILE A 110 -0.93 -2.20 13.84
C ILE A 110 -2.38 -2.57 13.56
N ASP A 111 -3.30 -2.03 14.36
CA ASP A 111 -4.72 -2.32 14.25
C ASP A 111 -5.24 -1.94 12.85
N THR A 112 -6.00 -2.83 12.23
CA THR A 112 -6.65 -2.59 10.94
C THR A 112 -7.47 -1.28 10.94
N ALA A 113 -8.18 -0.99 12.04
CA ALA A 113 -8.94 0.25 12.19
C ALA A 113 -8.05 1.50 12.22
N GLU A 114 -6.81 1.38 12.74
CA GLU A 114 -5.84 2.47 12.71
C GLU A 114 -5.40 2.76 11.26
N VAL A 115 -5.16 1.71 10.46
CA VAL A 115 -4.81 1.86 9.05
C VAL A 115 -5.95 2.53 8.29
N GLU A 116 -7.18 2.01 8.41
CA GLU A 116 -8.37 2.53 7.74
C GLU A 116 -8.67 3.99 8.11
N SER A 117 -8.61 4.33 9.40
CA SER A 117 -8.87 5.71 9.84
C SER A 117 -7.80 6.70 9.36
N SER A 118 -6.56 6.25 9.15
CA SER A 118 -5.47 7.09 8.63
C SER A 118 -5.52 7.25 7.11
N SER A 119 -5.91 6.20 6.38
CA SER A 119 -6.06 6.25 4.93
C SER A 119 -7.25 7.12 4.52
N GLU A 120 -8.36 7.08 5.26
CA GLU A 120 -9.51 7.95 5.00
C GLU A 120 -9.19 9.43 5.20
N LYS A 121 -8.41 9.79 6.23
CA LYS A 121 -8.07 11.19 6.56
C LYS A 121 -7.10 11.85 5.58
N ASN A 122 -6.26 11.05 4.91
CA ASN A 122 -5.18 11.56 4.06
C ASN A 122 -5.55 11.66 2.58
N ILE A 123 -6.68 11.10 2.16
CA ILE A 123 -7.14 11.25 0.77
C ILE A 123 -7.88 12.59 0.66
N PRO A 124 -7.29 13.61 0.00
CA PRO A 124 -7.98 14.88 -0.18
C PRO A 124 -9.26 14.67 -1.00
N ARG A 125 -10.30 15.44 -0.68
CA ARG A 125 -11.60 15.37 -1.36
C ARG A 125 -11.47 15.57 -2.87
N TYR A 126 -10.49 16.37 -3.28
CA TYR A 126 -10.07 16.49 -4.67
C TYR A 126 -8.54 16.66 -4.77
N VAL A 127 -7.96 16.19 -5.86
CA VAL A 127 -6.58 16.46 -6.29
C VAL A 127 -6.64 17.08 -7.67
N LYS A 128 -6.00 18.24 -7.83
CA LYS A 128 -5.81 18.91 -9.13
C LYS A 128 -4.36 18.73 -9.54
N LEU A 129 -4.16 18.14 -10.70
CA LEU A 129 -2.86 17.86 -11.30
C LEU A 129 -2.75 18.64 -12.61
N PHE A 130 -1.56 19.12 -12.96
CA PHE A 130 -1.28 19.85 -14.19
C PHE A 130 -0.07 19.27 -14.91
N ASP A 131 -0.23 19.04 -16.21
CA ASP A 131 0.83 18.72 -17.15
C ASP A 131 1.05 19.91 -18.07
N SER A 132 2.17 20.61 -17.88
CA SER A 132 2.54 21.80 -18.63
C SER A 132 2.90 21.51 -20.08
N LEU A 133 3.41 20.31 -20.39
CA LEU A 133 3.78 19.91 -21.75
C LEU A 133 2.54 19.70 -22.61
N ARG A 134 1.47 19.17 -22.02
CA ARG A 134 0.21 18.88 -22.71
C ARG A 134 -0.85 19.96 -22.50
N ASN A 135 -0.58 20.94 -21.64
CA ASN A 135 -1.56 21.92 -21.16
C ASN A 135 -2.85 21.23 -20.69
N LEU A 136 -2.68 20.24 -19.81
CA LEU A 136 -3.74 19.33 -19.38
C LEU A 136 -3.88 19.37 -17.86
N TYR A 137 -5.12 19.50 -17.38
CA TYR A 137 -5.47 19.34 -15.98
C TYR A 137 -6.16 17.99 -15.76
N VAL A 138 -5.78 17.30 -14.70
CA VAL A 138 -6.46 16.10 -14.20
C VAL A 138 -7.02 16.41 -12.82
N TYR A 139 -8.33 16.23 -12.66
CA TYR A 139 -9.02 16.38 -11.40
C TYR A 139 -9.44 15.01 -10.92
N MET A 140 -8.88 14.57 -9.80
CA MET A 140 -9.36 13.40 -9.08
C MET A 140 -10.29 13.89 -7.99
N TYR A 141 -11.50 13.34 -7.90
CA TYR A 141 -12.43 13.66 -6.82
C TYR A 141 -12.90 12.39 -6.13
N LYS A 142 -12.97 12.45 -4.81
CA LYS A 142 -13.55 11.41 -3.95
C LYS A 142 -14.91 11.90 -3.48
N ASP A 143 -15.97 11.24 -3.94
CA ASP A 143 -17.31 11.40 -3.38
C ASP A 143 -17.72 10.08 -2.72
N SER A 144 -17.88 10.09 -1.39
CA SER A 144 -18.15 8.88 -0.61
C SER A 144 -17.06 7.81 -0.85
N ASN A 145 -17.46 6.62 -1.33
CA ASN A 145 -16.62 5.46 -1.65
C ASN A 145 -16.23 5.40 -3.14
N ARG A 146 -16.56 6.43 -3.93
CA ARG A 146 -16.27 6.46 -5.36
C ARG A 146 -15.19 7.48 -5.66
N VAL A 147 -14.26 7.06 -6.50
CA VAL A 147 -13.19 7.91 -7.01
C VAL A 147 -13.42 8.12 -8.48
N HIS A 148 -13.49 9.36 -8.85
CA HIS A 148 -13.71 9.76 -10.23
C HIS A 148 -12.55 10.64 -10.68
N ALA A 149 -12.19 10.51 -11.95
CA ALA A 149 -11.18 11.36 -12.57
C ALA A 149 -11.77 12.05 -13.80
N SER A 150 -11.55 13.36 -13.90
CA SER A 150 -11.93 14.16 -15.06
C SER A 150 -10.71 14.89 -15.62
N TRP A 151 -10.74 15.12 -16.94
CA TRP A 151 -9.63 15.65 -17.71
C TRP A 151 -10.09 16.94 -18.38
N GLY A 152 -9.26 17.98 -18.41
CA GLY A 152 -9.61 19.26 -19.03
C GLY A 152 -8.41 20.02 -19.57
N PHE A 153 -8.56 20.66 -20.73
CA PHE A 153 -7.51 21.50 -21.35
C PHE A 153 -7.45 22.93 -20.78
N GLN A 154 -8.38 23.28 -19.88
CA GLN A 154 -8.45 24.58 -19.22
C GLN A 154 -8.91 24.39 -17.75
N PRO A 155 -8.35 25.14 -16.79
CA PRO A 155 -8.68 24.97 -15.37
C PRO A 155 -10.15 25.32 -15.05
N ASN A 156 -10.79 26.13 -15.90
CA ASN A 156 -12.16 26.62 -15.70
C ASN A 156 -13.20 25.89 -16.57
N ARG A 157 -12.79 24.82 -17.28
CA ARG A 157 -13.68 24.00 -18.11
C ARG A 157 -13.37 22.53 -17.88
N ILE A 158 -13.95 21.99 -16.81
CA ILE A 158 -13.88 20.57 -16.48
C ILE A 158 -14.85 19.83 -17.42
N PHE A 159 -14.31 19.01 -18.31
CA PHE A 159 -15.11 18.02 -19.00
C PHE A 159 -15.09 16.74 -18.16
N LEU A 160 -16.25 16.29 -17.70
CA LEU A 160 -16.38 15.03 -16.98
C LEU A 160 -16.32 13.90 -18.01
N ILE A 161 -15.10 13.55 -18.46
CA ILE A 161 -14.90 12.65 -19.59
C ILE A 161 -15.02 11.16 -19.17
N SER A 162 -14.91 10.84 -17.88
CA SER A 162 -15.18 9.48 -17.43
C SER A 162 -15.68 9.41 -15.98
N ASP A 163 -16.94 9.03 -15.81
CA ASP A 163 -17.37 8.35 -14.59
C ASP A 163 -16.74 6.95 -14.60
N ASN A 164 -15.51 6.84 -14.10
CA ASN A 164 -14.88 5.54 -13.97
C ASN A 164 -15.42 4.86 -12.70
N LYS A 165 -16.61 4.26 -12.80
CA LYS A 165 -17.27 3.49 -11.73
C LYS A 165 -16.41 2.33 -11.17
N SER A 166 -15.26 2.04 -11.78
CA SER A 166 -14.33 0.97 -11.41
C SER A 166 -12.95 1.47 -10.97
N GLY A 167 -12.73 2.77 -10.78
CA GLY A 167 -11.48 3.28 -10.21
C GLY A 167 -11.44 3.11 -8.69
N TYR A 168 -10.28 2.74 -8.14
CA TYR A 168 -10.08 2.59 -6.69
C TYR A 168 -8.67 3.01 -6.28
N TRP A 169 -8.52 3.39 -5.00
CA TRP A 169 -7.22 3.59 -4.35
C TRP A 169 -6.79 2.25 -3.75
N ASP A 170 -5.64 1.69 -4.13
CA ASP A 170 -5.09 0.46 -3.55
C ASP A 170 -4.04 0.75 -2.45
N ALA A 171 -3.50 1.97 -2.46
CA ALA A 171 -2.52 2.50 -1.53
C ALA A 171 -2.74 4.01 -1.38
N PRO A 172 -2.29 4.66 -0.29
CA PRO A 172 -2.48 6.11 -0.09
C PRO A 172 -1.94 7.00 -1.23
N TYR A 173 -1.17 6.44 -2.16
CA TYR A 173 -0.47 7.15 -3.23
C TYR A 173 -0.79 6.64 -4.63
N ARG A 174 -1.67 5.65 -4.82
CA ARG A 174 -1.91 5.06 -6.15
C ARG A 174 -3.39 4.95 -6.49
N TYR A 175 -3.75 5.56 -7.62
CA TYR A 175 -5.11 5.56 -8.17
C TYR A 175 -5.15 4.75 -9.47
N HIS A 176 -5.93 3.67 -9.49
CA HIS A 176 -6.10 2.85 -10.70
C HIS A 176 -7.25 3.36 -11.57
N HIS A 177 -7.02 3.42 -12.88
CA HIS A 177 -8.04 3.66 -13.89
C HIS A 177 -8.00 2.57 -14.96
N ARG A 178 -8.95 2.58 -15.91
CA ARG A 178 -9.16 1.49 -16.87
C ARG A 178 -7.91 1.10 -17.67
N ASN A 179 -7.00 2.05 -17.91
CA ASN A 179 -5.85 1.87 -18.80
C ASN A 179 -4.50 2.00 -18.08
N GLY A 180 -4.49 2.18 -16.75
CA GLY A 180 -3.27 2.58 -16.05
C GLY A 180 -3.49 2.94 -14.59
N TYR A 181 -2.50 3.62 -14.02
CA TYR A 181 -2.58 4.16 -12.66
C TYR A 181 -1.82 5.47 -12.55
N PHE A 182 -2.27 6.33 -11.65
CA PHE A 182 -1.54 7.49 -11.18
C PHE A 182 -0.80 7.14 -9.89
N LEU A 183 0.41 7.66 -9.72
CA LEU A 183 1.27 7.45 -8.57
C LEU A 183 1.74 8.80 -8.02
N ASP A 184 1.50 9.07 -6.74
CA ASP A 184 2.09 10.20 -6.00
C ASP A 184 3.53 9.85 -5.61
N ILE A 185 4.49 10.43 -6.32
CA ILE A 185 5.91 10.22 -6.06
C ILE A 185 6.44 11.15 -4.96
N GLY A 186 5.59 11.99 -4.37
CA GLY A 186 5.95 13.02 -3.40
C GLY A 186 6.41 14.32 -4.05
N ASN A 187 6.80 15.31 -3.23
CA ASN A 187 7.28 16.63 -3.69
C ASN A 187 6.33 17.31 -4.70
N ASN A 188 5.02 17.13 -4.52
CA ASN A 188 3.98 17.66 -5.41
C ASN A 188 4.07 17.13 -6.85
N GLN A 189 4.68 15.97 -7.07
CA GLN A 189 4.76 15.34 -8.39
C GLN A 189 3.97 14.04 -8.43
N TRP A 190 3.32 13.82 -9.57
CA TRP A 190 2.52 12.64 -9.86
C TRP A 190 2.92 12.06 -11.21
N GLU A 191 2.90 10.75 -11.32
CA GLU A 191 3.20 10.02 -12.56
C GLU A 191 1.99 9.19 -12.98
N GLU A 192 1.60 9.24 -14.26
CA GLU A 192 0.65 8.28 -14.84
C GLU A 192 1.43 7.20 -15.58
N TYR A 193 1.08 5.94 -15.29
CA TYR A 193 1.63 4.76 -15.96
C TYR A 193 0.54 4.06 -16.75
N GLN A 194 0.84 3.69 -18.00
CA GLN A 194 -0.02 2.85 -18.83
C GLN A 194 0.78 1.64 -19.30
N ASN A 195 0.26 0.42 -19.10
CA ASN A 195 0.99 -0.83 -19.36
C ASN A 195 2.40 -0.85 -18.73
N ASN A 196 2.53 -0.33 -17.49
CA ASN A 196 3.80 -0.19 -16.75
C ASN A 196 4.87 0.70 -17.42
N ASN A 197 4.50 1.53 -18.40
CA ASN A 197 5.36 2.55 -18.97
C ASN A 197 4.91 3.93 -18.49
N LEU A 198 5.86 4.79 -18.13
CA LEU A 198 5.59 6.18 -17.79
C LEU A 198 4.93 6.87 -18.99
N PHE A 199 3.68 7.29 -18.81
CA PHE A 199 2.87 7.96 -19.80
C PHE A 199 2.97 9.48 -19.65
N ALA A 200 2.81 9.98 -18.43
CA ALA A 200 2.78 11.41 -18.15
C ALA A 200 3.30 11.74 -16.75
N MET A 201 3.80 12.97 -16.59
CA MET A 201 4.14 13.55 -15.31
C MET A 201 3.26 14.77 -15.07
N PHE A 202 2.85 14.96 -13.83
CA PHE A 202 1.98 16.05 -13.42
C PHE A 202 2.51 16.71 -12.16
N GLU A 203 2.27 18.00 -12.04
CA GLU A 203 2.50 18.77 -10.84
C GLU A 203 1.17 18.96 -10.10
N ARG A 204 1.18 18.78 -8.79
CA ARG A 204 0.03 19.07 -7.94
C ARG A 204 -0.17 20.58 -7.89
N VAL A 205 -1.37 21.01 -8.28
CA VAL A 205 -1.78 22.40 -8.21
C VAL A 205 -2.65 22.56 -6.96
N TYR A 206 -2.30 23.52 -6.12
CA TYR A 206 -3.16 23.97 -5.04
C TYR A 206 -4.07 25.06 -5.60
N ASP A 207 -5.37 24.99 -5.32
CA ASP A 207 -6.23 26.13 -5.61
C ASP A 207 -5.86 27.26 -4.63
N ASP A 208 -5.60 28.45 -5.16
CA ASP A 208 -5.36 29.68 -4.39
C ASP A 208 -6.65 30.20 -3.73
N ASP A 209 -7.50 29.30 -3.21
CA ASP A 209 -8.75 29.68 -2.53
C ASP A 209 -8.45 30.01 -1.06
N ASN A 210 -7.75 31.14 -0.88
CA ASN A 210 -7.90 32.02 0.27
C ASN A 210 -8.24 33.42 -0.28
N ASP A 211 -9.52 33.62 -0.60
CA ASP A 211 -10.25 34.89 -0.44
C ASP A 211 -11.75 34.60 -0.23
#